data_AF-A0A8S9GCH9-F1
#
_entry.id   AF-A0A8S9GCH9-F1
#
_cell.length_a   1.000
_cell.length_b   1.000
_cell.length_c   1.000
_cell.angle_alpha   90.00
_cell.angle_beta   90.00
_cell.angle_gamma   90.00
#
_symmetry.space_group_name_H-M   'P 1'
#
loop_
_entity.id
_entity.type
_entity.pdbx_description
1 polymer ?
#
loop_
_entity_poly.entity_id
_entity_poly.type
_entity_poly.pdbx_seq_one_letter_code
_entity_poly.pdbx_strand_id
1 'polypeptide(L)'
;MAAATMSWDDGKHMRVKRVQVTYEDVIKSIEAEYDDDQNPKRHGTPGKKSDGVSLSPDEYITDVTGYYKTTGNEDAIAALAFKTNKTQYGPYGNKTQNQFSIHAPKDNQIAGFQGISSNVLNSIDVHFAPLPSSSTSDSSTPSSASQANKVDAQGGKGGTSWDDGAHDHVRKVYVGQGESSVSYVKFEYEKNGKKETREYGKKTLLGSEVFEVDPDDYITSAEVQSDRIFGQDTDVITCLIFKTAKGKTSPPFGLEGAQKYELKDKNGGKLVGFHGRAGEVLHALGAYFAPSSSTSSGGRTSSSTQTAGSAAGAKKLEAKGGNAGNPWDDGPHDGVKKVYVGQGESGVSYVKFVYEKDSKEVPGNDHGKKTLLAPEEFVLDPNEYITAVEINYDNIFGTESEIITMLRFTTNKRTSPPFGLEGAKSVLLKEDGHKVVGFHGKAGADILHQVGVHVKAISK
;
A
#
# COMPACT_ATOMS: atom_id res chain seq x y z
N MET A 1 41.12 10.12 -10.48
CA MET A 1 41.48 8.79 -11.01
C MET A 1 40.47 8.45 -12.10
N ALA A 2 40.92 8.06 -13.29
CA ALA A 2 40.01 7.53 -14.32
C ALA A 2 39.44 6.20 -13.80
N ALA A 3 38.12 6.02 -13.87
CA ALA A 3 37.50 4.75 -13.51
C ALA A 3 37.99 3.67 -14.48
N ALA A 4 38.37 2.50 -13.98
CA ALA A 4 38.79 1.39 -14.84
C ALA A 4 37.62 0.96 -15.73
N THR A 5 37.89 0.77 -17.02
CA THR A 5 36.93 0.18 -17.96
C THR A 5 36.87 -1.33 -17.70
N MET A 6 35.70 -1.87 -17.38
CA MET A 6 35.51 -3.28 -17.06
C MET A 6 34.44 -3.91 -17.95
N SER A 7 34.72 -5.09 -18.49
CA SER A 7 33.71 -5.95 -19.09
C SER A 7 32.89 -6.63 -18.00
N TRP A 8 31.60 -6.79 -18.26
CA TRP A 8 30.67 -7.43 -17.35
C TRP A 8 29.67 -8.28 -18.14
N ASP A 9 29.17 -9.32 -17.49
CA ASP A 9 28.18 -10.24 -18.03
C ASP A 9 27.32 -10.74 -16.88
N ASP A 10 26.01 -10.46 -16.94
CA ASP A 10 25.06 -11.01 -15.97
C ASP A 10 24.78 -12.50 -16.24
N GLY A 11 25.02 -12.95 -17.48
CA GLY A 11 24.72 -14.28 -17.95
C GLY A 11 23.30 -14.39 -18.50
N LYS A 12 22.92 -15.64 -18.80
CA LYS A 12 21.59 -15.98 -19.31
C LYS A 12 20.67 -16.36 -18.17
N HIS A 13 19.53 -15.68 -18.08
CA HIS A 13 18.50 -15.91 -17.08
C HIS A 13 17.20 -16.44 -17.69
N MET A 14 16.26 -16.81 -16.83
CA MET A 14 14.90 -17.19 -17.25
C MET A 14 14.17 -16.03 -17.93
N ARG A 15 14.21 -14.83 -17.34
CA ARG A 15 13.51 -13.64 -17.82
C ARG A 15 14.01 -12.40 -17.11
N VAL A 16 14.12 -11.29 -17.84
CA VAL A 16 14.33 -9.96 -17.27
C VAL A 16 13.03 -9.50 -16.61
N LYS A 17 13.10 -9.10 -15.35
CA LYS A 17 11.96 -8.59 -14.58
C LYS A 17 11.96 -7.07 -14.52
N ARG A 18 13.15 -6.48 -14.35
CA ARG A 18 13.34 -5.03 -14.30
C ARG A 18 14.68 -4.66 -14.93
N VAL A 19 14.75 -3.51 -15.60
CA VAL A 19 16.00 -2.88 -16.01
C VAL A 19 15.98 -1.44 -15.54
N GLN A 20 16.89 -1.05 -14.66
CA GLN A 20 17.10 0.33 -14.24
C GLN A 20 18.31 0.92 -14.98
N VAL A 21 18.15 2.11 -15.52
CA VAL A 21 19.20 2.90 -16.16
C VAL A 21 19.33 4.25 -15.48
N THR A 22 20.57 4.68 -15.23
CA THR A 22 20.84 6.05 -14.80
C THR A 22 21.56 6.80 -15.89
N TYR A 23 21.26 8.07 -16.11
CA TYR A 23 21.81 8.84 -17.23
C TYR A 23 21.97 10.32 -16.90
N GLU A 24 22.80 10.98 -17.71
CA GLU A 24 22.89 12.44 -17.80
C GLU A 24 22.81 12.82 -19.28
N ASP A 25 23.93 13.21 -19.87
CA ASP A 25 24.09 13.40 -21.31
C ASP A 25 24.34 12.05 -22.05
N VAL A 26 24.73 11.02 -21.30
CA VAL A 26 24.87 9.62 -21.73
C VAL A 26 24.36 8.69 -20.62
N ILE A 27 24.15 7.41 -20.94
CA ILE A 27 23.86 6.36 -19.96
C ILE A 27 25.10 6.17 -19.07
N LYS A 28 24.89 6.36 -17.77
CA LYS A 28 25.90 6.29 -16.72
C LYS A 28 25.99 4.88 -16.11
N SER A 29 24.85 4.23 -15.92
CA SER A 29 24.80 2.84 -15.48
C SER A 29 23.54 2.11 -15.93
N ILE A 30 23.61 0.78 -15.97
CA ILE A 30 22.48 -0.14 -16.13
C ILE A 30 22.53 -1.20 -15.02
N GLU A 31 21.36 -1.62 -14.54
CA GLU A 31 21.18 -2.65 -13.53
C GLU A 31 19.94 -3.46 -13.88
N ALA A 32 20.04 -4.78 -14.00
CA ALA A 32 18.92 -5.65 -14.33
C ALA A 32 18.59 -6.59 -13.17
N GLU A 33 17.29 -6.84 -12.95
CA GLU A 33 16.77 -7.89 -12.07
C GLU A 33 16.15 -8.99 -12.92
N TYR A 34 16.34 -10.24 -12.48
CA TYR A 34 15.90 -11.43 -13.19
C TYR A 34 14.96 -12.26 -12.30
N ASP A 35 14.14 -13.13 -12.91
CA ASP A 35 13.22 -13.98 -12.13
C ASP A 35 13.96 -15.02 -11.26
N ASP A 36 15.16 -15.42 -11.66
CA ASP A 36 16.00 -16.44 -11.01
C ASP A 36 17.19 -15.86 -10.22
N ASP A 37 17.39 -14.54 -10.21
CA ASP A 37 18.43 -13.86 -9.43
C ASP A 37 17.87 -12.64 -8.67
N GLN A 38 18.07 -12.64 -7.34
CA GLN A 38 17.61 -11.59 -6.43
C GLN A 38 18.69 -10.55 -6.10
N ASN A 39 19.89 -10.67 -6.67
CA ASN A 39 21.01 -9.76 -6.40
C ASN A 39 21.41 -8.94 -7.65
N PRO A 40 20.63 -7.91 -8.02
CA PRO A 40 20.94 -7.08 -9.18
C PRO A 40 22.32 -6.42 -9.04
N LYS A 41 23.08 -6.40 -10.14
CA LYS A 41 24.39 -5.77 -10.22
C LYS A 41 24.33 -4.55 -11.11
N ARG A 42 24.87 -3.43 -10.62
CA ARG A 42 25.01 -2.19 -11.37
C ARG A 42 26.31 -2.18 -12.16
N HIS A 43 26.19 -1.86 -13.44
CA HIS A 43 27.31 -1.72 -14.36
C HIS A 43 27.46 -0.27 -14.79
N GLY A 44 28.61 0.33 -14.48
CA GLY A 44 28.88 1.76 -14.63
C GLY A 44 28.74 2.55 -13.32
N THR A 45 28.70 3.88 -13.40
CA THR A 45 28.55 4.74 -12.21
C THR A 45 27.15 5.34 -12.11
N PRO A 46 26.59 5.58 -10.92
CA PRO A 46 25.29 6.25 -10.79
C PRO A 46 25.28 7.63 -11.46
N GLY A 47 24.29 7.86 -12.32
CA GLY A 47 23.99 9.16 -12.93
C GLY A 47 23.01 9.99 -12.11
N LYS A 48 22.79 11.26 -12.52
CA LYS A 48 21.86 12.18 -11.83
C LYS A 48 20.38 11.86 -12.09
N LYS A 49 20.04 11.34 -13.27
CA LYS A 49 18.68 10.91 -13.62
C LYS A 49 18.61 9.40 -13.55
N SER A 50 17.47 8.86 -13.12
CA SER A 50 17.20 7.42 -13.07
C SER A 50 15.81 7.13 -13.63
N ASP A 51 15.74 6.09 -14.46
CA ASP A 51 14.51 5.58 -15.08
C ASP A 51 14.75 4.08 -15.34
N GLY A 52 13.74 3.25 -15.52
CA GLY A 52 13.91 1.86 -15.94
C GLY A 52 12.61 1.10 -16.21
N VAL A 53 12.63 0.08 -17.05
CA VAL A 53 11.43 -0.74 -17.31
C VAL A 53 11.21 -1.76 -16.18
N SER A 54 9.95 -1.98 -15.76
CA SER A 54 9.54 -3.20 -15.04
C SER A 54 8.45 -3.94 -15.81
N LEU A 55 8.60 -5.25 -15.94
CA LEU A 55 7.77 -6.10 -16.82
C LEU A 55 6.74 -6.90 -16.03
N SER A 56 5.48 -6.91 -16.50
CA SER A 56 4.45 -7.84 -16.00
C SER A 56 4.89 -9.29 -16.17
N PRO A 57 4.32 -10.27 -15.44
CA PRO A 57 4.66 -11.70 -15.58
C PRO A 57 4.58 -12.29 -17.00
N ASP A 58 3.72 -11.75 -17.86
CA ASP A 58 3.50 -12.15 -19.25
C ASP A 58 4.16 -11.19 -20.27
N GLU A 59 4.98 -10.25 -19.79
CA GLU A 59 5.75 -9.33 -20.61
C GLU A 59 7.23 -9.71 -20.64
N TYR A 60 7.84 -9.60 -21.82
CA TYR A 60 9.24 -9.92 -22.07
C TYR A 60 9.83 -9.01 -23.15
N ILE A 61 11.13 -8.74 -23.05
CA ILE A 61 11.83 -7.84 -23.97
C ILE A 61 12.09 -8.59 -25.28
N THR A 62 11.67 -7.98 -26.39
CA THR A 62 11.89 -8.48 -27.76
C THR A 62 12.99 -7.70 -28.47
N ASP A 63 13.20 -6.43 -28.13
CA ASP A 63 14.22 -5.61 -28.77
C ASP A 63 14.90 -4.67 -27.78
N VAL A 64 16.20 -4.44 -27.98
CA VAL A 64 16.95 -3.36 -27.34
C VAL A 64 17.47 -2.45 -28.45
N THR A 65 17.14 -1.16 -28.39
CA THR A 65 17.67 -0.13 -29.29
C THR A 65 18.58 0.80 -28.50
N GLY A 66 19.84 0.90 -28.90
CA GLY A 66 20.80 1.83 -28.30
C GLY A 66 21.18 2.95 -29.27
N TYR A 67 21.30 4.15 -28.73
CA TYR A 67 21.88 5.31 -29.39
C TYR A 67 23.25 5.56 -28.78
N TYR A 68 24.27 5.86 -29.57
CA TYR A 68 25.63 6.05 -29.05
C TYR A 68 26.28 7.28 -29.65
N LYS A 69 27.32 7.77 -28.96
CA LYS A 69 28.20 8.81 -29.46
C LYS A 69 29.59 8.62 -28.89
N THR A 70 30.58 9.08 -29.64
CA THR A 70 31.96 9.16 -29.17
C THR A 70 32.14 10.48 -28.42
N THR A 71 32.51 10.41 -27.14
CA THR A 71 32.79 11.60 -26.31
C THR A 71 34.27 11.57 -25.93
N GLY A 72 35.06 12.48 -26.52
CA GLY A 72 36.53 12.41 -26.40
C GLY A 72 37.08 11.17 -27.10
N ASN A 73 37.72 10.27 -26.36
CA ASN A 73 38.32 9.03 -26.88
C ASN A 73 37.51 7.76 -26.54
N GLU A 74 36.32 7.88 -25.96
CA GLU A 74 35.49 6.73 -25.57
C GLU A 74 34.10 6.80 -26.22
N ASP A 75 33.62 5.65 -26.70
CA ASP A 75 32.23 5.49 -27.10
C ASP A 75 31.36 5.31 -25.85
N ALA A 76 30.22 5.99 -25.85
CA ALA A 76 29.25 5.93 -24.78
C ALA A 76 27.85 5.73 -25.35
N ILE A 77 27.07 4.86 -24.72
CA ILE A 77 25.65 4.72 -24.98
C ILE A 77 24.96 6.00 -24.52
N ALA A 78 24.44 6.77 -25.45
CA ALA A 78 23.75 8.03 -25.22
C ALA A 78 22.29 7.83 -24.80
N ALA A 79 21.63 6.80 -25.34
CA ALA A 79 20.29 6.42 -24.91
C ALA A 79 19.96 4.94 -25.15
N LEU A 80 19.00 4.41 -24.39
CA LEU A 80 18.48 3.04 -24.54
C LEU A 80 16.96 3.02 -24.60
N ALA A 81 16.40 2.23 -25.51
CA ALA A 81 14.98 1.91 -25.58
C ALA A 81 14.78 0.39 -25.60
N PHE A 82 13.73 -0.07 -24.93
CA PHE A 82 13.39 -1.49 -24.84
C PHE A 82 12.01 -1.70 -25.45
N LYS A 83 11.90 -2.59 -26.43
CA LYS A 83 10.61 -3.03 -26.97
C LYS A 83 10.27 -4.38 -26.37
N THR A 84 9.02 -4.56 -25.98
CA THR A 84 8.49 -5.81 -25.43
C THR A 84 7.43 -6.37 -26.37
N ASN A 85 6.92 -7.56 -26.04
CA ASN A 85 5.74 -8.13 -26.67
C ASN A 85 4.46 -7.30 -26.47
N LYS A 86 4.46 -6.29 -25.60
CA LYS A 86 3.28 -5.46 -25.31
C LYS A 86 3.43 -3.99 -25.68
N THR A 87 4.59 -3.39 -25.46
CA THR A 87 4.79 -1.95 -25.60
C THR A 87 6.27 -1.59 -25.84
N GLN A 88 6.57 -0.30 -25.85
CA GLN A 88 7.93 0.22 -25.98
C GLN A 88 8.23 1.20 -24.83
N TYR A 89 9.42 1.04 -24.26
CA TYR A 89 9.97 1.76 -23.12
C TYR A 89 11.17 2.59 -23.58
N GLY A 90 11.25 3.84 -23.08
CA GLY A 90 12.30 4.78 -23.45
C GLY A 90 12.01 5.55 -24.75
N PRO A 91 13.04 6.14 -25.39
CA PRO A 91 14.45 6.08 -24.99
C PRO A 91 14.71 6.77 -23.64
N TYR A 92 15.64 6.22 -22.88
CA TYR A 92 16.22 6.85 -21.69
C TYR A 92 17.54 7.46 -22.08
N GLY A 93 17.73 8.76 -21.82
CA GLY A 93 18.90 9.51 -22.28
C GLY A 93 18.66 10.29 -23.58
N ASN A 94 19.74 10.75 -24.21
CA ASN A 94 19.68 11.64 -25.37
C ASN A 94 19.88 10.86 -26.67
N LYS A 95 18.85 10.83 -27.53
CA LYS A 95 18.98 10.23 -28.87
C LYS A 95 20.05 10.96 -29.68
N THR A 96 20.92 10.19 -30.32
CA THR A 96 21.91 10.67 -31.28
C THR A 96 21.55 10.16 -32.68
N GLN A 97 22.32 10.54 -33.69
CA GLN A 97 22.12 10.01 -35.04
C GLN A 97 22.56 8.55 -35.17
N ASN A 98 23.52 8.11 -34.37
CA ASN A 98 24.05 6.75 -34.42
C ASN A 98 23.23 5.85 -33.51
N GLN A 99 22.59 4.84 -34.11
CA GLN A 99 21.78 3.86 -33.39
C GLN A 99 22.08 2.44 -33.83
N PHE A 100 21.82 1.48 -32.95
CA PHE A 100 21.76 0.05 -33.23
C PHE A 100 20.51 -0.55 -32.59
N SER A 101 20.08 -1.69 -33.10
CA SER A 101 18.97 -2.45 -32.51
C SER A 101 19.32 -3.93 -32.51
N ILE A 102 19.06 -4.59 -31.38
CA ILE A 102 19.20 -6.03 -31.21
C ILE A 102 17.79 -6.61 -31.09
N HIS A 103 17.42 -7.49 -32.01
CA HIS A 103 16.11 -8.16 -32.03
C HIS A 103 16.26 -9.60 -31.56
N ALA A 104 15.41 -10.01 -30.63
CA ALA A 104 15.33 -11.40 -30.20
C ALA A 104 14.99 -12.30 -31.39
N PRO A 105 15.65 -13.46 -31.55
CA PRO A 105 15.23 -14.45 -32.53
C PRO A 105 13.77 -14.86 -32.32
N LYS A 106 13.13 -15.38 -33.37
CA LYS A 106 11.78 -15.93 -33.28
C LYS A 106 11.69 -16.94 -32.12
N ASP A 107 10.61 -16.86 -31.35
CA ASP A 107 10.32 -17.72 -30.19
C ASP A 107 11.32 -17.58 -29.02
N ASN A 108 12.10 -16.48 -29.01
CA ASN A 108 12.98 -16.10 -27.91
C ASN A 108 12.64 -14.70 -27.36
N GLN A 109 13.15 -14.45 -26.16
CA GLN A 109 13.16 -13.17 -25.45
C GLN A 109 14.60 -12.77 -25.11
N ILE A 110 14.82 -11.49 -24.85
CA ILE A 110 16.04 -10.97 -24.23
C ILE A 110 15.96 -11.25 -22.71
N ALA A 111 16.93 -11.99 -22.20
CA ALA A 111 16.92 -12.58 -20.86
C ALA A 111 18.26 -12.42 -20.13
N GLY A 112 19.05 -11.42 -20.49
CA GLY A 112 20.36 -11.15 -19.89
C GLY A 112 21.06 -10.03 -20.63
N PHE A 113 21.97 -9.37 -19.94
CA PHE A 113 22.77 -8.28 -20.51
C PHE A 113 24.25 -8.53 -20.27
N GLN A 114 25.07 -8.09 -21.22
CA GLN A 114 26.51 -8.05 -21.10
C GLN A 114 27.03 -6.75 -21.72
N GLY A 115 28.26 -6.36 -21.40
CA GLY A 115 28.81 -5.15 -21.99
C GLY A 115 30.11 -4.70 -21.38
N ILE A 116 30.42 -3.43 -21.61
CA ILE A 116 31.61 -2.76 -21.08
C ILE A 116 31.16 -1.46 -20.43
N SER A 117 31.64 -1.21 -19.22
CA SER A 117 31.38 0.04 -18.51
C SER A 117 32.65 0.60 -17.87
N SER A 118 32.83 1.91 -17.99
CA SER A 118 33.79 2.71 -17.24
C SER A 118 33.02 3.56 -16.21
N ASN A 119 33.24 4.87 -16.18
CA ASN A 119 32.32 5.79 -15.52
C ASN A 119 31.00 5.96 -16.30
N VAL A 120 30.86 5.40 -17.49
CA VAL A 120 29.65 5.40 -18.32
C VAL A 120 29.37 3.98 -18.81
N LEU A 121 28.21 3.75 -19.41
CA LEU A 121 27.95 2.54 -20.19
C LEU A 121 28.56 2.71 -21.58
N ASN A 122 29.63 1.99 -21.90
CA ASN A 122 30.34 2.12 -23.17
C ASN A 122 29.71 1.24 -24.25
N SER A 123 29.36 0.00 -23.91
CA SER A 123 28.69 -0.94 -24.81
C SER A 123 27.70 -1.82 -24.07
N ILE A 124 26.75 -2.37 -24.81
CA ILE A 124 25.75 -3.32 -24.32
C ILE A 124 25.42 -4.33 -25.41
N ASP A 125 25.22 -5.57 -24.98
CA ASP A 125 24.76 -6.69 -25.77
C ASP A 125 23.84 -7.56 -24.88
N VAL A 126 23.21 -8.59 -25.44
CA VAL A 126 22.12 -9.32 -24.78
C VAL A 126 22.25 -10.83 -24.89
N HIS A 127 21.70 -11.53 -23.89
CA HIS A 127 21.48 -12.97 -23.95
C HIS A 127 20.03 -13.29 -24.31
N PHE A 128 19.83 -14.39 -25.05
CA PHE A 128 18.50 -14.86 -25.42
C PHE A 128 18.09 -16.13 -24.66
N ALA A 129 16.85 -16.16 -24.19
CA ALA A 129 16.19 -17.35 -23.68
C ALA A 129 14.93 -17.67 -24.52
N PRO A 130 14.47 -18.93 -24.57
CA PRO A 130 13.16 -19.24 -25.12
C PRO A 130 12.07 -18.39 -24.46
N LEU A 131 10.96 -18.14 -25.17
CA LEU A 131 9.79 -17.52 -24.55
C LEU A 131 9.39 -18.27 -23.28
N PRO A 132 8.89 -17.58 -22.24
CA PRO A 132 8.41 -18.25 -21.04
C PRO A 132 7.28 -19.21 -21.43
N SER A 133 7.57 -20.52 -21.47
CA SER A 133 6.58 -21.54 -21.76
C SER A 133 5.61 -21.62 -20.59
N SER A 134 4.31 -21.53 -20.85
CA SER A 134 3.24 -21.67 -19.86
C SER A 134 3.12 -23.09 -19.25
N SER A 135 4.17 -23.91 -19.28
CA SER A 135 4.17 -25.29 -18.79
C SER A 135 5.55 -25.77 -18.35
N THR A 136 5.76 -25.83 -17.03
CA THR A 136 6.35 -26.94 -16.23
C THR A 136 6.27 -26.50 -14.75
N SER A 137 5.21 -26.83 -14.01
CA SER A 137 5.08 -28.07 -13.22
C SER A 137 6.16 -28.25 -12.15
N ASP A 138 6.03 -27.51 -11.05
CA ASP A 138 5.99 -28.15 -9.74
C ASP A 138 4.65 -27.79 -9.09
N SER A 139 4.07 -28.77 -8.41
CA SER A 139 2.65 -28.82 -8.06
C SER A 139 2.17 -27.64 -7.22
N SER A 140 1.32 -26.79 -7.80
CA SER A 140 0.22 -26.16 -7.09
C SER A 140 -0.92 -25.91 -8.08
N THR A 141 -2.12 -26.25 -7.63
CA THR A 141 -3.42 -25.99 -8.25
C THR A 141 -3.50 -24.64 -8.97
N PRO A 142 -4.23 -24.53 -10.10
CA PRO A 142 -4.24 -23.32 -10.92
C PRO A 142 -4.75 -22.11 -10.11
N SER A 143 -3.87 -21.13 -9.89
CA SER A 143 -4.21 -19.84 -9.28
C SER A 143 -4.81 -18.90 -10.34
N SER A 144 -5.87 -18.19 -9.95
CA SER A 144 -6.82 -17.38 -10.71
C SER A 144 -6.24 -16.14 -11.44
N ALA A 145 -4.95 -16.11 -11.77
CA ALA A 145 -4.26 -14.91 -12.27
C ALA A 145 -4.54 -14.56 -13.76
N SER A 146 -5.15 -15.46 -14.56
CA SER A 146 -5.40 -15.23 -16.00
C SER A 146 -6.69 -14.45 -16.33
N GLN A 147 -7.35 -13.83 -15.34
CA GLN A 147 -8.65 -13.14 -15.52
C GLN A 147 -8.73 -11.71 -14.95
N ALA A 148 -7.64 -11.13 -14.42
CA ALA A 148 -7.69 -9.80 -13.81
C ALA A 148 -7.87 -8.68 -14.86
N ASN A 149 -8.81 -7.76 -14.61
CA ASN A 149 -9.08 -6.57 -15.41
C ASN A 149 -8.03 -5.48 -15.16
N LYS A 150 -7.38 -4.98 -16.21
CA LYS A 150 -6.40 -3.90 -16.13
C LYS A 150 -7.08 -2.55 -16.34
N VAL A 151 -7.01 -1.67 -15.35
CA VAL A 151 -7.48 -0.28 -15.44
C VAL A 151 -6.31 0.62 -15.80
N ASP A 152 -6.50 1.50 -16.79
CA ASP A 152 -5.47 2.40 -17.32
C ASP A 152 -4.89 3.32 -16.24
N ALA A 153 -3.57 3.56 -16.33
CA ALA A 153 -2.87 4.42 -15.41
C ALA A 153 -3.29 5.89 -15.58
N GLN A 154 -3.53 6.56 -14.46
CA GLN A 154 -3.93 7.97 -14.37
C GLN A 154 -2.75 8.80 -13.87
N GLY A 155 -2.60 10.02 -14.41
CA GLY A 155 -1.48 10.92 -14.14
C GLY A 155 -0.71 11.30 -15.41
N GLY A 156 0.53 11.73 -15.25
CA GLY A 156 1.38 12.23 -16.34
C GLY A 156 2.13 11.15 -17.12
N LYS A 157 2.72 11.55 -18.25
CA LYS A 157 3.46 10.67 -19.17
C LYS A 157 4.97 10.60 -18.91
N GLY A 158 5.46 11.31 -17.90
CA GLY A 158 6.86 11.30 -17.49
C GLY A 158 7.29 10.00 -16.81
N GLY A 159 8.60 9.89 -16.56
CA GLY A 159 9.23 8.74 -15.91
C GLY A 159 9.05 7.42 -16.66
N THR A 160 9.44 6.35 -15.97
CA THR A 160 9.39 5.00 -16.52
C THR A 160 8.19 4.19 -16.16
N SER A 161 7.63 3.52 -17.16
CA SER A 161 6.58 2.55 -16.91
C SER A 161 7.08 1.30 -16.20
N TRP A 162 6.25 0.82 -15.29
CA TRP A 162 6.43 -0.41 -14.55
C TRP A 162 5.08 -1.12 -14.44
N ASP A 163 5.12 -2.44 -14.28
CA ASP A 163 3.91 -3.24 -14.17
C ASP A 163 4.17 -4.48 -13.30
N ASP A 164 3.52 -4.56 -12.15
CA ASP A 164 3.69 -5.68 -11.22
C ASP A 164 2.84 -6.91 -11.63
N GLY A 165 1.88 -6.74 -12.54
CA GLY A 165 0.86 -7.73 -12.85
C GLY A 165 -0.06 -8.04 -11.66
N ALA A 166 -0.78 -9.16 -11.74
CA ALA A 166 -1.73 -9.58 -10.72
C ALA A 166 -1.10 -10.53 -9.67
N HIS A 167 -1.52 -10.32 -8.42
CA HIS A 167 -1.19 -11.10 -7.24
C HIS A 167 -2.46 -11.60 -6.53
N ASP A 168 -2.33 -12.37 -5.45
CA ASP A 168 -3.50 -12.82 -4.72
C ASP A 168 -4.05 -11.69 -3.86
N HIS A 169 -3.19 -10.92 -3.18
CA HIS A 169 -3.57 -9.78 -2.35
C HIS A 169 -2.55 -8.64 -2.38
N VAL A 170 -3.03 -7.40 -2.28
CA VAL A 170 -2.21 -6.26 -1.81
C VAL A 170 -2.38 -6.15 -0.30
N ARG A 171 -1.27 -6.22 0.44
CA ARG A 171 -1.26 -6.21 1.92
C ARG A 171 -0.79 -4.91 2.51
N LYS A 172 0.22 -4.27 1.92
CA LYS A 172 0.69 -2.96 2.37
C LYS A 172 1.00 -2.07 1.19
N VAL A 173 0.63 -0.81 1.30
CA VAL A 173 1.04 0.25 0.38
C VAL A 173 1.82 1.29 1.16
N TYR A 174 3.06 1.49 0.77
CA TYR A 174 3.96 2.50 1.32
C TYR A 174 3.96 3.68 0.36
N VAL A 175 3.77 4.89 0.87
CA VAL A 175 3.79 6.11 0.05
C VAL A 175 4.78 7.10 0.68
N GLY A 176 5.82 7.43 -0.06
CA GLY A 176 6.82 8.42 0.32
C GLY A 176 6.55 9.75 -0.36
N GLN A 177 6.29 10.77 0.45
CA GLN A 177 6.07 12.13 -0.02
C GLN A 177 7.41 12.84 -0.23
N GLY A 178 7.55 13.52 -1.38
CA GLY A 178 8.60 14.47 -1.68
C GLY A 178 8.17 15.92 -1.42
N GLU A 179 8.95 16.90 -1.87
CA GLU A 179 8.70 18.31 -1.56
C GLU A 179 7.32 18.82 -2.03
N SER A 180 6.84 18.34 -3.17
CA SER A 180 5.54 18.76 -3.73
C SER A 180 4.79 17.67 -4.50
N SER A 181 5.21 16.41 -4.36
CA SER A 181 4.59 15.27 -5.05
C SER A 181 4.83 13.95 -4.30
N VAL A 182 4.09 12.90 -4.68
CA VAL A 182 4.44 11.53 -4.28
C VAL A 182 5.71 11.15 -5.04
N SER A 183 6.78 10.89 -4.31
CA SER A 183 8.09 10.61 -4.90
C SER A 183 8.43 9.14 -4.89
N TYR A 184 7.82 8.36 -3.99
CA TYR A 184 8.11 6.95 -3.80
C TYR A 184 6.85 6.15 -3.47
N VAL A 185 6.76 4.93 -3.99
CA VAL A 185 5.76 3.94 -3.57
C VAL A 185 6.41 2.58 -3.40
N LYS A 186 5.89 1.80 -2.46
CA LYS A 186 6.21 0.38 -2.33
C LYS A 186 4.95 -0.41 -2.04
N PHE A 187 4.88 -1.60 -2.59
CA PHE A 187 3.76 -2.51 -2.41
C PHE A 187 4.28 -3.81 -1.79
N GLU A 188 3.58 -4.31 -0.78
CA GLU A 188 3.72 -5.67 -0.26
C GLU A 188 2.52 -6.47 -0.75
N TYR A 189 2.79 -7.44 -1.62
CA TYR A 189 1.83 -8.39 -2.15
C TYR A 189 1.92 -9.74 -1.46
N GLU A 190 0.85 -10.51 -1.56
CA GLU A 190 0.84 -11.93 -1.25
C GLU A 190 0.55 -12.71 -2.53
N LYS A 191 1.34 -13.75 -2.81
CA LYS A 191 1.15 -14.67 -3.94
C LYS A 191 1.53 -16.08 -3.53
N ASN A 192 0.59 -17.02 -3.67
CA ASN A 192 0.72 -18.42 -3.23
C ASN A 192 1.17 -18.53 -1.75
N GLY A 193 0.65 -17.66 -0.88
CA GLY A 193 1.01 -17.60 0.55
C GLY A 193 2.41 -17.06 0.86
N LYS A 194 3.16 -16.60 -0.16
CA LYS A 194 4.46 -15.93 0.01
C LYS A 194 4.31 -14.43 -0.13
N LYS A 195 5.11 -13.68 0.63
CA LYS A 195 5.17 -12.22 0.56
C LYS A 195 6.14 -11.79 -0.55
N GLU A 196 5.71 -10.85 -1.37
CA GLU A 196 6.54 -10.22 -2.40
C GLU A 196 6.49 -8.71 -2.26
N THR A 197 7.62 -8.02 -2.42
CA THR A 197 7.65 -6.54 -2.40
C THR A 197 8.14 -5.96 -3.72
N ARG A 198 7.58 -4.82 -4.11
CA ARG A 198 7.94 -4.03 -5.29
C ARG A 198 7.97 -2.56 -4.91
N GLU A 199 8.95 -1.81 -5.41
CA GLU A 199 9.13 -0.40 -5.04
C GLU A 199 9.56 0.45 -6.23
N TYR A 200 9.07 1.69 -6.27
CA TYR A 200 9.18 2.62 -7.40
C TYR A 200 9.35 4.06 -6.93
N GLY A 201 10.02 4.87 -7.74
CA GLY A 201 10.33 6.25 -7.38
C GLY A 201 11.55 6.37 -6.45
N LYS A 202 11.75 7.55 -5.87
CA LYS A 202 12.90 7.87 -5.02
C LYS A 202 12.50 8.05 -3.57
N LYS A 203 13.01 7.16 -2.70
CA LYS A 203 12.85 7.26 -1.25
C LYS A 203 13.30 8.64 -0.75
N THR A 204 12.49 9.26 0.07
CA THR A 204 12.81 10.55 0.70
C THR A 204 13.35 10.34 2.09
N LEU A 205 14.06 11.36 2.61
CA LEU A 205 14.59 11.35 3.97
C LEU A 205 13.48 11.35 5.04
N LEU A 206 12.24 11.71 4.65
CA LEU A 206 11.07 11.72 5.53
C LEU A 206 10.46 10.32 5.72
N GLY A 207 10.95 9.31 4.99
CA GLY A 207 10.40 7.96 5.03
C GLY A 207 9.13 7.80 4.21
N SER A 208 8.36 6.76 4.52
CA SER A 208 7.10 6.45 3.83
C SER A 208 6.01 6.17 4.84
N GLU A 209 4.84 6.74 4.60
CA GLU A 209 3.62 6.37 5.30
C GLU A 209 3.12 5.03 4.79
N VAL A 210 2.43 4.26 5.65
CA VAL A 210 2.03 2.88 5.33
C VAL A 210 0.53 2.72 5.50
N PHE A 211 -0.11 2.23 4.44
CA PHE A 211 -1.47 1.75 4.46
C PHE A 211 -1.47 0.22 4.49
N GLU A 212 -1.83 -0.35 5.64
CA GLU A 212 -1.97 -1.80 5.79
C GLU A 212 -3.41 -2.24 5.52
N VAL A 213 -3.58 -3.29 4.74
CA VAL A 213 -4.85 -3.92 4.37
C VAL A 213 -5.02 -5.15 5.25
N ASP A 214 -6.15 -5.23 5.95
CA ASP A 214 -6.40 -6.32 6.88
C ASP A 214 -6.45 -7.68 6.15
N PRO A 215 -6.09 -8.80 6.82
CA PRO A 215 -6.00 -10.11 6.16
C PRO A 215 -7.29 -10.53 5.42
N ASP A 216 -8.44 -10.16 5.98
CA ASP A 216 -9.79 -10.47 5.48
C ASP A 216 -10.47 -9.27 4.77
N ASP A 217 -9.69 -8.25 4.41
CA ASP A 217 -10.11 -7.11 3.60
C ASP A 217 -9.31 -7.04 2.29
N TYR A 218 -9.73 -6.16 1.39
CA TYR A 218 -9.04 -5.88 0.15
C TYR A 218 -9.33 -4.50 -0.39
N ILE A 219 -8.38 -3.93 -1.14
CA ILE A 219 -8.55 -2.62 -1.77
C ILE A 219 -9.56 -2.75 -2.92
N THR A 220 -10.55 -1.86 -2.99
CA THR A 220 -11.59 -1.79 -4.03
C THR A 220 -11.39 -0.63 -4.97
N SER A 221 -10.75 0.46 -4.53
CA SER A 221 -10.35 1.55 -5.39
C SER A 221 -9.15 2.31 -4.85
N ALA A 222 -8.49 3.05 -5.75
CA ALA A 222 -7.48 4.03 -5.40
C ALA A 222 -7.82 5.36 -6.08
N GLU A 223 -8.01 6.41 -5.29
CA GLU A 223 -8.03 7.78 -5.80
C GLU A 223 -6.60 8.23 -6.09
N VAL A 224 -6.40 8.72 -7.30
CA VAL A 224 -5.13 9.25 -7.79
C VAL A 224 -5.35 10.71 -8.10
N GLN A 225 -4.60 11.57 -7.42
CA GLN A 225 -4.62 13.00 -7.68
C GLN A 225 -3.29 13.44 -8.28
N SER A 226 -3.36 14.30 -9.29
CA SER A 226 -2.19 14.80 -9.99
C SER A 226 -2.25 16.31 -10.20
N ASP A 227 -1.07 16.92 -10.32
CA ASP A 227 -0.93 18.33 -10.63
C ASP A 227 0.28 18.58 -11.52
N ARG A 228 0.28 19.73 -12.19
CA ARG A 228 1.39 20.21 -13.00
C ARG A 228 2.25 21.17 -12.18
N ILE A 229 3.23 20.61 -11.47
CA ILE A 229 4.12 21.38 -10.59
C ILE A 229 5.27 22.07 -11.35
N PHE A 230 5.73 23.20 -10.83
CA PHE A 230 6.82 23.99 -11.44
C PHE A 230 8.12 23.16 -11.51
N GLY A 231 8.75 23.13 -12.69
CA GLY A 231 9.97 22.36 -12.93
C GLY A 231 9.76 20.92 -13.42
N GLN A 232 8.51 20.46 -13.60
CA GLN A 232 8.19 19.19 -14.24
C GLN A 232 7.54 19.40 -15.61
N ASP A 233 8.01 18.69 -16.63
CA ASP A 233 7.50 18.82 -18.01
C ASP A 233 6.13 18.15 -18.20
N THR A 234 5.76 17.26 -17.28
CA THR A 234 4.50 16.51 -17.26
C THR A 234 3.88 16.51 -15.87
N ASP A 235 2.57 16.26 -15.80
CA ASP A 235 1.87 16.09 -14.53
C ASP A 235 2.51 14.97 -13.68
N VAL A 236 2.38 15.10 -12.37
CA VAL A 236 2.91 14.14 -11.39
C VAL A 236 1.81 13.82 -10.39
N ILE A 237 1.87 12.62 -9.80
CA ILE A 237 0.95 12.24 -8.73
C ILE A 237 1.35 13.02 -7.48
N THR A 238 0.40 13.75 -6.93
CA THR A 238 0.60 14.56 -5.73
C THR A 238 -0.05 13.93 -4.51
N CYS A 239 -1.11 13.14 -4.68
CA CYS A 239 -1.80 12.47 -3.60
C CYS A 239 -2.40 11.12 -4.04
N LEU A 240 -2.34 10.14 -3.13
CA LEU A 240 -2.98 8.83 -3.27
C LEU A 240 -3.90 8.57 -2.08
N ILE A 241 -5.10 8.06 -2.35
CA ILE A 241 -6.05 7.62 -1.32
C ILE A 241 -6.57 6.23 -1.68
N PHE A 242 -6.43 5.25 -0.80
CA PHE A 242 -6.88 3.88 -1.03
C PHE A 242 -8.18 3.60 -0.28
N LYS A 243 -9.14 2.92 -0.92
CA LYS A 243 -10.41 2.51 -0.33
C LYS A 243 -10.53 0.99 -0.40
N THR A 244 -11.13 0.40 0.62
CA THR A 244 -11.25 -1.06 0.76
C THR A 244 -12.70 -1.53 0.73
N ALA A 245 -12.90 -2.84 0.63
CA ALA A 245 -14.23 -3.46 0.62
C ALA A 245 -14.97 -3.28 1.94
N LYS A 246 -14.25 -3.26 3.07
CA LYS A 246 -14.83 -2.98 4.39
C LYS A 246 -15.05 -1.49 4.68
N GLY A 247 -14.77 -0.61 3.71
CA GLY A 247 -15.00 0.83 3.84
C GLY A 247 -13.88 1.61 4.53
N LYS A 248 -12.74 0.96 4.85
CA LYS A 248 -11.53 1.67 5.29
C LYS A 248 -11.01 2.51 4.13
N THR A 249 -10.77 3.80 4.39
CA THR A 249 -10.16 4.75 3.46
C THR A 249 -8.86 5.25 4.07
N SER A 250 -7.76 5.24 3.32
CA SER A 250 -6.47 5.76 3.79
C SER A 250 -6.52 7.28 3.93
N PRO A 251 -5.62 7.90 4.72
CA PRO A 251 -5.39 9.33 4.60
C PRO A 251 -4.91 9.68 3.18
N PRO A 252 -5.04 10.95 2.76
CA PRO A 252 -4.38 11.45 1.57
C PRO A 252 -2.87 11.37 1.77
N PHE A 253 -2.22 10.46 1.05
CA PHE A 253 -0.77 10.36 1.05
C PHE A 253 -0.20 11.36 0.06
N GLY A 254 0.15 12.55 0.57
CA GLY A 254 0.70 13.66 -0.19
C GLY A 254 -0.17 14.91 -0.16
N LEU A 255 -0.03 15.77 -1.19
CA LEU A 255 -0.73 17.05 -1.29
C LEU A 255 -1.86 16.97 -2.30
N GLU A 256 -2.99 17.58 -1.95
CA GLU A 256 -4.18 17.60 -2.80
C GLU A 256 -3.84 18.21 -4.17
N GLY A 257 -4.14 17.45 -5.23
CA GLY A 257 -3.84 17.83 -6.61
C GLY A 257 -5.06 18.41 -7.33
N ALA A 258 -4.80 19.20 -8.38
CA ALA A 258 -5.84 19.81 -9.19
C ALA A 258 -6.72 18.79 -9.94
N GLN A 259 -6.12 17.69 -10.43
CA GLN A 259 -6.82 16.65 -11.19
C GLN A 259 -7.03 15.43 -10.30
N LYS A 260 -8.25 14.87 -10.32
CA LYS A 260 -8.63 13.71 -9.49
C LYS A 260 -9.22 12.60 -10.33
N TYR A 261 -8.73 11.39 -10.13
CA TYR A 261 -9.14 10.19 -10.81
C TYR A 261 -9.41 9.08 -9.79
N GLU A 262 -10.29 8.15 -10.12
CA GLU A 262 -10.53 6.96 -9.30
C GLU A 262 -10.24 5.69 -10.11
N LEU A 263 -9.20 4.96 -9.71
CA LEU A 263 -8.92 3.61 -10.20
C LEU A 263 -9.90 2.66 -9.52
N LYS A 264 -10.87 2.14 -10.26
CA LYS A 264 -11.81 1.14 -9.77
C LYS A 264 -12.25 0.21 -10.89
N ASP A 265 -12.53 -1.03 -10.54
CA ASP A 265 -13.23 -1.92 -11.45
C ASP A 265 -14.72 -1.58 -11.51
N LYS A 266 -15.31 -1.70 -12.71
CA LYS A 266 -16.73 -1.39 -12.93
C LYS A 266 -17.67 -2.30 -12.14
N ASN A 267 -17.22 -3.50 -11.77
CA ASN A 267 -18.01 -4.52 -11.09
C ASN A 267 -17.64 -4.69 -9.60
N GLY A 268 -16.87 -3.76 -9.02
CA GLY A 268 -16.46 -3.84 -7.61
C GLY A 268 -15.42 -4.93 -7.34
N GLY A 269 -14.57 -5.23 -8.33
CA GLY A 269 -13.49 -6.19 -8.22
C GLY A 269 -12.45 -5.85 -7.15
N LYS A 270 -11.70 -6.87 -6.76
CA LYS A 270 -10.61 -6.76 -5.77
C LYS A 270 -9.34 -6.26 -6.45
N LEU A 271 -8.73 -5.19 -5.96
CA LEU A 271 -7.43 -4.73 -6.44
C LEU A 271 -6.35 -5.75 -6.06
N VAL A 272 -5.62 -6.23 -7.07
CA VAL A 272 -4.66 -7.34 -6.97
C VAL A 272 -3.27 -6.98 -7.47
N GLY A 273 -3.06 -5.76 -7.93
CA GLY A 273 -1.74 -5.33 -8.39
C GLY A 273 -1.77 -3.92 -8.93
N PHE A 274 -0.59 -3.34 -9.09
CA PHE A 274 -0.41 -2.00 -9.63
C PHE A 274 0.48 -2.02 -10.89
N HIS A 275 0.27 -1.02 -11.73
CA HIS A 275 1.20 -0.64 -12.79
C HIS A 275 1.25 0.89 -12.82
N GLY A 276 2.22 1.50 -13.46
CA GLY A 276 2.33 2.95 -13.40
C GLY A 276 3.55 3.48 -14.10
N ARG A 277 3.89 4.74 -13.82
CA ARG A 277 5.11 5.41 -14.28
C ARG A 277 5.81 6.14 -13.14
N ALA A 278 7.12 5.95 -12.99
CA ALA A 278 7.92 6.59 -11.97
C ALA A 278 9.35 6.90 -12.46
N GLY A 279 9.90 8.03 -12.04
CA GLY A 279 11.31 8.40 -12.18
C GLY A 279 11.83 8.84 -10.81
N GLU A 280 12.30 10.08 -10.68
CA GLU A 280 12.56 10.69 -9.36
C GLU A 280 11.26 10.93 -8.56
N VAL A 281 10.12 10.98 -9.27
CA VAL A 281 8.77 11.12 -8.71
C VAL A 281 7.80 10.13 -9.34
N LEU A 282 6.64 9.92 -8.71
CA LEU A 282 5.57 9.11 -9.27
C LEU A 282 4.77 9.94 -10.28
N HIS A 283 4.76 9.52 -11.54
CA HIS A 283 4.08 10.23 -12.62
C HIS A 283 2.66 9.72 -12.86
N ALA A 284 2.47 8.40 -12.84
CA ALA A 284 1.16 7.79 -13.06
C ALA A 284 0.99 6.48 -12.28
N LEU A 285 -0.25 6.13 -11.98
CA LEU A 285 -0.62 4.90 -11.29
C LEU A 285 -1.88 4.32 -11.90
N GLY A 286 -1.86 3.02 -12.15
CA GLY A 286 -2.95 2.17 -12.62
C GLY A 286 -3.02 0.90 -11.78
N ALA A 287 -4.07 0.11 -11.99
CA ALA A 287 -4.35 -1.04 -11.12
C ALA A 287 -4.94 -2.23 -11.89
N TYR A 288 -4.69 -3.42 -11.37
CA TYR A 288 -5.33 -4.66 -11.77
C TYR A 288 -6.40 -5.05 -10.76
N PHE A 289 -7.55 -5.51 -11.25
CA PHE A 289 -8.67 -5.96 -10.43
C PHE A 289 -9.09 -7.37 -10.80
N ALA A 290 -9.14 -8.27 -9.81
CA ALA A 290 -9.72 -9.60 -10.01
C ALA A 290 -11.25 -9.47 -10.18
N PRO A 291 -11.85 -10.16 -11.17
CA PRO A 291 -13.29 -10.11 -11.39
C PRO A 291 -14.02 -10.64 -10.16
N SER A 292 -15.04 -9.90 -9.73
CA SER A 292 -15.99 -10.39 -8.73
C SER A 292 -16.69 -11.62 -9.32
N SER A 293 -16.54 -12.79 -8.70
CA SER A 293 -17.29 -13.98 -9.08
C SER A 293 -18.77 -13.73 -8.79
N SER A 294 -19.49 -13.22 -9.77
CA SER A 294 -20.93 -13.05 -9.73
C SER A 294 -21.58 -14.43 -9.90
N THR A 295 -21.79 -15.13 -8.79
CA THR A 295 -22.77 -16.21 -8.78
C THR A 295 -24.16 -15.59 -8.76
N SER A 296 -24.74 -15.45 -9.94
CA SER A 296 -26.17 -15.26 -10.13
C SER A 296 -26.92 -16.52 -9.70
N SER A 297 -27.65 -16.47 -8.58
CA SER A 297 -28.87 -17.26 -8.40
C SER A 297 -29.90 -16.44 -7.65
N GLY A 298 -31.00 -16.14 -8.32
CA GLY A 298 -32.12 -15.40 -7.75
C GLY A 298 -32.84 -16.15 -6.63
N GLY A 299 -33.41 -15.36 -5.72
CA GLY A 299 -34.64 -15.65 -4.97
C GLY A 299 -34.76 -16.98 -4.23
N ARG A 300 -34.46 -16.98 -2.93
CA ARG A 300 -35.43 -17.04 -1.81
C ARG A 300 -34.80 -17.61 -0.53
N THR A 301 -35.16 -16.95 0.58
CA THR A 301 -35.26 -17.46 1.96
C THR A 301 -34.02 -18.06 2.63
N SER A 302 -33.47 -17.27 3.56
CA SER A 302 -33.03 -17.66 4.90
C SER A 302 -32.91 -19.16 5.20
N SER A 303 -31.69 -19.67 5.37
CA SER A 303 -31.28 -20.46 6.55
C SER A 303 -29.78 -20.80 6.52
N SER A 304 -29.22 -20.87 7.73
CA SER A 304 -27.87 -21.26 8.18
C SER A 304 -27.24 -22.47 7.47
N THR A 305 -25.92 -22.53 7.27
CA THR A 305 -24.94 -23.09 8.24
C THR A 305 -23.51 -22.85 7.71
N GLN A 306 -22.64 -22.06 8.39
CA GLN A 306 -21.70 -22.39 9.48
C GLN A 306 -20.37 -23.07 9.09
N THR A 307 -19.26 -22.40 9.40
CA THR A 307 -18.07 -22.88 10.16
C THR A 307 -17.11 -21.68 10.35
N ALA A 308 -16.49 -21.33 11.48
CA ALA A 308 -16.61 -21.44 12.94
C ALA A 308 -15.58 -20.39 13.48
N GLY A 309 -15.72 -19.57 14.53
CA GLY A 309 -16.66 -19.53 15.66
C GLY A 309 -16.91 -18.11 16.21
N SER A 310 -18.00 -18.05 16.98
CA SER A 310 -18.55 -17.04 17.93
C SER A 310 -18.30 -15.54 17.72
N ALA A 311 -19.27 -14.84 17.10
CA ALA A 311 -19.62 -13.42 17.32
C ALA A 311 -21.09 -13.11 16.90
N ALA A 312 -21.96 -14.12 16.85
CA ALA A 312 -23.35 -13.95 16.41
C ALA A 312 -24.17 -13.21 17.50
N GLY A 313 -24.83 -12.11 17.12
CA GLY A 313 -25.83 -11.41 17.94
C GLY A 313 -25.39 -10.11 18.63
N ALA A 314 -24.22 -9.53 18.30
CA ALA A 314 -23.84 -8.21 18.80
C ALA A 314 -24.44 -7.07 17.97
N LYS A 315 -24.96 -6.03 18.64
CA LYS A 315 -25.50 -4.79 18.06
C LYS A 315 -24.46 -3.66 18.20
N LYS A 316 -24.16 -2.96 17.10
CA LYS A 316 -23.31 -1.78 17.11
C LYS A 316 -24.14 -0.54 17.46
N LEU A 317 -23.80 0.15 18.56
CA LEU A 317 -24.42 1.43 18.93
C LEU A 317 -23.69 2.59 18.25
N GLU A 318 -24.39 3.69 18.03
CA GLU A 318 -23.82 4.91 17.44
C GLU A 318 -22.71 5.49 18.34
N ALA A 319 -21.57 5.85 17.75
CA ALA A 319 -20.48 6.50 18.47
C ALA A 319 -20.81 7.96 18.81
N LYS A 320 -20.22 8.49 19.88
CA LYS A 320 -20.41 9.87 20.36
C LYS A 320 -19.06 10.56 20.53
N GLY A 321 -19.06 11.87 20.30
CA GLY A 321 -17.85 12.69 20.18
C GLY A 321 -17.75 13.41 18.84
N GLY A 322 -16.58 13.97 18.56
CA GLY A 322 -16.28 14.71 17.33
C GLY A 322 -16.12 13.83 16.09
N ASN A 323 -16.16 14.48 14.93
CA ASN A 323 -16.17 13.80 13.63
C ASN A 323 -14.78 13.69 12.98
N ALA A 324 -13.75 14.28 13.58
CA ALA A 324 -12.36 14.21 13.13
C ALA A 324 -11.67 12.91 13.54
N GLY A 325 -10.49 12.68 12.96
CA GLY A 325 -9.71 11.47 13.21
C GLY A 325 -10.11 10.27 12.36
N ASN A 326 -9.21 9.29 12.33
CA ASN A 326 -9.39 8.04 11.60
C ASN A 326 -10.35 7.12 12.37
N PRO A 327 -11.34 6.52 11.70
CA PRO A 327 -12.23 5.56 12.35
C PRO A 327 -11.49 4.28 12.72
N TRP A 328 -11.87 3.69 13.85
CA TRP A 328 -11.39 2.42 14.33
C TRP A 328 -12.56 1.60 14.87
N ASP A 329 -12.48 0.27 14.78
CA ASP A 329 -13.49 -0.65 15.30
C ASP A 329 -12.80 -1.98 15.65
N ASP A 330 -12.73 -2.30 16.94
CA ASP A 330 -12.14 -3.57 17.40
C ASP A 330 -13.11 -4.75 17.17
N GLY A 331 -14.38 -4.46 16.84
CA GLY A 331 -15.41 -5.45 16.61
C GLY A 331 -15.96 -6.06 17.89
N PRO A 332 -16.97 -6.93 17.79
CA PRO A 332 -17.55 -7.63 18.92
C PRO A 332 -16.71 -8.85 19.33
N HIS A 333 -16.53 -9.01 20.64
CA HIS A 333 -15.87 -10.14 21.30
C HIS A 333 -16.85 -10.86 22.25
N ASP A 334 -16.36 -11.81 23.07
CA ASP A 334 -17.21 -12.44 24.09
C ASP A 334 -17.38 -11.54 25.33
N GLY A 335 -16.40 -10.67 25.60
CA GLY A 335 -16.43 -9.69 26.70
C GLY A 335 -15.18 -8.82 26.74
N VAL A 336 -15.17 -7.84 27.65
CA VAL A 336 -14.05 -6.94 27.92
C VAL A 336 -13.40 -7.35 29.24
N LYS A 337 -12.07 -7.51 29.27
CA LYS A 337 -11.29 -7.86 30.46
C LYS A 337 -10.57 -6.66 31.06
N LYS A 338 -10.07 -5.77 30.21
CA LYS A 338 -9.31 -4.60 30.67
C LYS A 338 -9.51 -3.42 29.73
N VAL A 339 -9.54 -2.23 30.31
CA VAL A 339 -9.50 -0.96 29.58
C VAL A 339 -8.25 -0.19 29.98
N TYR A 340 -7.58 0.40 29.01
CA TYR A 340 -6.50 1.36 29.18
C TYR A 340 -6.97 2.72 28.68
N VAL A 341 -6.81 3.76 29.48
CA VAL A 341 -7.12 5.14 29.09
C VAL A 341 -5.90 6.02 29.33
N GLY A 342 -5.39 6.62 28.26
CA GLY A 342 -4.27 7.56 28.31
C GLY A 342 -4.77 9.00 28.17
N GLN A 343 -4.29 9.87 29.05
CA GLN A 343 -4.60 11.28 29.05
C GLN A 343 -3.51 12.08 28.30
N GLY A 344 -3.95 13.09 27.55
CA GLY A 344 -3.11 14.10 26.91
C GLY A 344 -3.42 15.50 27.42
N GLU A 345 -2.79 16.50 26.81
CA GLU A 345 -2.85 17.90 27.28
C GLU A 345 -4.27 18.48 27.26
N SER A 346 -5.12 18.01 26.35
CA SER A 346 -6.48 18.53 26.15
C SER A 346 -7.59 17.53 26.45
N GLY A 347 -7.30 16.26 26.73
CA GLY A 347 -8.35 15.27 26.96
C GLY A 347 -7.85 13.82 26.89
N VAL A 348 -8.74 12.89 26.59
CA VAL A 348 -8.36 11.49 26.36
C VAL A 348 -7.63 11.41 25.02
N SER A 349 -6.35 11.06 25.07
CA SER A 349 -5.53 10.94 23.86
C SER A 349 -5.42 9.52 23.36
N TYR A 350 -5.64 8.53 24.22
CA TYR A 350 -5.40 7.13 23.92
C TYR A 350 -6.39 6.19 24.62
N VAL A 351 -6.84 5.16 23.91
CA VAL A 351 -7.51 4.01 24.51
C VAL A 351 -6.99 2.69 23.93
N LYS A 352 -7.02 1.64 24.76
CA LYS A 352 -6.81 0.26 24.34
C LYS A 352 -7.67 -0.65 25.19
N PHE A 353 -8.14 -1.74 24.61
CA PHE A 353 -8.97 -2.71 25.29
C PHE A 353 -8.31 -4.09 25.23
N VAL A 354 -8.53 -4.91 26.25
CA VAL A 354 -8.22 -6.35 26.21
C VAL A 354 -9.55 -7.07 26.32
N TYR A 355 -9.79 -7.95 25.38
CA TYR A 355 -11.05 -8.67 25.23
C TYR A 355 -10.90 -10.14 25.61
N GLU A 356 -12.03 -10.82 25.71
CA GLU A 356 -12.12 -12.27 25.80
C GLU A 356 -12.70 -12.82 24.51
N LYS A 357 -12.04 -13.84 23.95
CA LYS A 357 -12.58 -14.63 22.84
C LYS A 357 -12.23 -16.10 23.06
N ASP A 358 -13.23 -16.98 23.02
CA ASP A 358 -13.08 -18.41 23.24
C ASP A 358 -12.31 -18.73 24.54
N SER A 359 -12.65 -18.00 25.61
CA SER A 359 -12.01 -18.07 26.94
C SER A 359 -10.52 -17.71 26.99
N LYS A 360 -10.01 -17.00 25.98
CA LYS A 360 -8.65 -16.46 25.95
C LYS A 360 -8.65 -14.94 25.92
N GLU A 361 -7.64 -14.34 26.54
CA GLU A 361 -7.41 -12.90 26.43
C GLU A 361 -6.90 -12.55 25.03
N VAL A 362 -7.50 -11.54 24.44
CA VAL A 362 -7.13 -11.00 23.12
C VAL A 362 -6.85 -9.51 23.29
N PRO A 363 -5.59 -9.07 23.18
CA PRO A 363 -5.28 -7.65 23.21
C PRO A 363 -5.83 -6.96 21.96
N GLY A 364 -6.62 -5.90 22.16
CA GLY A 364 -7.05 -4.99 21.10
C GLY A 364 -5.92 -4.06 20.65
N ASN A 365 -6.23 -3.26 19.64
CA ASN A 365 -5.28 -2.31 19.07
C ASN A 365 -5.16 -1.05 19.94
N ASP A 366 -4.08 -0.32 19.67
CA ASP A 366 -3.82 0.99 20.26
C ASP A 366 -4.59 2.05 19.45
N HIS A 367 -5.44 2.86 20.10
CA HIS A 367 -6.22 3.90 19.44
C HIS A 367 -5.85 5.27 19.99
N GLY A 368 -5.41 6.18 19.11
CA GLY A 368 -4.88 7.50 19.49
C GLY A 368 -3.42 7.45 19.94
N LYS A 369 -2.97 8.48 20.67
CA LYS A 369 -1.55 8.70 21.01
C LYS A 369 -1.26 8.46 22.48
N LYS A 370 -0.38 7.49 22.74
CA LYS A 370 0.26 7.34 24.05
C LYS A 370 1.10 8.57 24.35
N THR A 371 0.88 9.15 25.52
CA THR A 371 1.68 10.26 26.03
C THR A 371 2.80 9.73 26.90
N LEU A 372 3.63 10.62 27.44
CA LEU A 372 4.66 10.26 28.42
C LEU A 372 4.05 9.77 29.74
N LEU A 373 2.76 10.06 29.98
CA LEU A 373 2.03 9.53 31.12
C LEU A 373 1.57 8.11 30.82
N ALA A 374 1.82 7.19 31.76
CA ALA A 374 1.36 5.82 31.63
C ALA A 374 -0.19 5.79 31.59
N PRO A 375 -0.81 4.98 30.71
CA PRO A 375 -2.26 4.84 30.69
C PRO A 375 -2.78 4.28 32.00
N GLU A 376 -3.90 4.80 32.47
CA GLU A 376 -4.63 4.25 33.61
C GLU A 376 -5.33 2.96 33.20
N GLU A 377 -5.36 1.99 34.12
CA GLU A 377 -5.97 0.68 33.87
C GLU A 377 -7.29 0.51 34.64
N PHE A 378 -8.30 0.01 33.94
CA PHE A 378 -9.52 -0.51 34.54
C PHE A 378 -9.65 -2.00 34.24
N VAL A 379 -9.28 -2.82 35.22
CA VAL A 379 -9.30 -4.30 35.12
C VAL A 379 -10.62 -4.82 35.66
N LEU A 380 -11.30 -5.69 34.91
CA LEU A 380 -12.55 -6.32 35.31
C LEU A 380 -12.29 -7.64 36.02
N ASP A 381 -12.98 -7.86 37.14
CA ASP A 381 -12.94 -9.12 37.89
C ASP A 381 -13.62 -10.26 37.12
N PRO A 382 -13.38 -11.53 37.48
CA PRO A 382 -14.19 -12.65 37.01
C PRO A 382 -15.69 -12.39 37.21
N ASN A 383 -16.49 -12.65 36.16
CA ASN A 383 -17.93 -12.37 36.10
C ASN A 383 -18.32 -10.87 36.21
N GLU A 384 -17.37 -9.95 36.12
CA GLU A 384 -17.64 -8.53 35.91
C GLU A 384 -17.73 -8.24 34.40
N TYR A 385 -18.68 -7.41 34.00
CA TYR A 385 -18.84 -6.96 32.61
C TYR A 385 -19.36 -5.53 32.57
N ILE A 386 -18.92 -4.78 31.57
CA ILE A 386 -19.35 -3.39 31.35
C ILE A 386 -20.80 -3.39 30.84
N THR A 387 -21.66 -2.58 31.46
CA THR A 387 -23.07 -2.40 31.11
C THR A 387 -23.34 -1.03 30.48
N ALA A 388 -22.52 -0.03 30.78
CA ALA A 388 -22.64 1.30 30.19
C ALA A 388 -21.28 2.02 30.12
N VAL A 389 -21.14 2.90 29.13
CA VAL A 389 -19.98 3.77 28.96
C VAL A 389 -20.46 5.21 28.88
N GLU A 390 -20.04 6.02 29.84
CA GLU A 390 -20.29 7.44 29.85
C GLU A 390 -19.12 8.17 29.20
N ILE A 391 -19.47 9.11 28.33
CA ILE A 391 -18.54 9.85 27.49
C ILE A 391 -18.82 11.34 27.69
N ASN A 392 -17.81 12.10 28.11
CA ASN A 392 -17.84 13.55 27.94
C ASN A 392 -16.97 13.96 26.76
N TYR A 393 -17.48 14.91 25.99
CA TYR A 393 -16.77 15.48 24.85
C TYR A 393 -17.03 16.97 24.75
N ASP A 394 -16.05 17.72 24.30
CA ASP A 394 -16.17 19.17 24.21
C ASP A 394 -15.32 19.74 23.06
N ASN A 395 -15.64 20.96 22.67
CA ASN A 395 -14.85 21.73 21.71
C ASN A 395 -13.82 22.57 22.46
N ILE A 396 -12.57 22.11 22.53
CA ILE A 396 -11.52 22.79 23.27
C ILE A 396 -10.80 23.79 22.37
N PHE A 397 -10.54 24.99 22.90
CA PHE A 397 -9.79 26.02 22.19
C PHE A 397 -8.42 25.51 21.72
N GLY A 398 -8.15 25.60 20.42
CA GLY A 398 -6.94 25.07 19.78
C GLY A 398 -7.10 23.66 19.18
N THR A 399 -8.28 23.04 19.28
CA THR A 399 -8.60 21.78 18.60
C THR A 399 -9.51 22.03 17.40
N GLU A 400 -9.30 21.29 16.30
CA GLU A 400 -10.05 21.48 15.05
C GLU A 400 -11.45 20.83 15.08
N SER A 401 -11.74 20.01 16.09
CA SER A 401 -13.02 19.31 16.26
C SER A 401 -13.23 18.92 17.72
N GLU A 402 -14.45 18.55 18.09
CA GLU A 402 -14.75 18.03 19.43
C GLU A 402 -13.88 16.81 19.75
N ILE A 403 -13.46 16.72 21.01
CA ILE A 403 -12.59 15.66 21.52
C ILE A 403 -13.24 14.98 22.70
N ILE A 404 -12.88 13.72 22.96
CA ILE A 404 -13.28 13.02 24.17
C ILE A 404 -12.45 13.58 25.33
N THR A 405 -13.13 14.16 26.32
CA THR A 405 -12.47 14.73 27.50
C THR A 405 -12.50 13.78 28.68
N MET A 406 -13.51 12.89 28.77
CA MET A 406 -13.62 11.90 29.84
C MET A 406 -14.34 10.63 29.40
N LEU A 407 -13.88 9.49 29.93
CA LEU A 407 -14.55 8.20 29.84
C LEU A 407 -14.82 7.64 31.25
N ARG A 408 -16.01 7.11 31.49
CA ARG A 408 -16.37 6.40 32.73
C ARG A 408 -17.13 5.12 32.41
N PHE A 409 -16.76 4.02 33.06
CA PHE A 409 -17.28 2.69 32.78
C PHE A 409 -18.13 2.22 33.95
N THR A 410 -19.39 1.85 33.68
CA THR A 410 -20.26 1.18 34.64
C THR A 410 -20.32 -0.30 34.32
N THR A 411 -20.14 -1.14 35.33
CA THR A 411 -20.22 -2.59 35.25
C THR A 411 -21.44 -3.11 36.00
N ASN A 412 -21.66 -4.42 35.96
CA ASN A 412 -22.65 -5.08 36.82
C ASN A 412 -22.30 -5.07 38.33
N LYS A 413 -21.08 -4.63 38.71
CA LYS A 413 -20.63 -4.63 40.10
C LYS A 413 -20.30 -3.23 40.65
N ARG A 414 -19.80 -2.33 39.82
CA ARG A 414 -19.30 -1.01 40.24
C ARG A 414 -19.25 -0.02 39.07
N THR A 415 -18.92 1.22 39.39
CA THR A 415 -18.58 2.25 38.41
C THR A 415 -17.12 2.66 38.61
N SER A 416 -16.37 2.82 37.52
CA SER A 416 -14.99 3.30 37.57
C SER A 416 -14.93 4.77 38.00
N PRO A 417 -13.77 5.26 38.48
CA PRO A 417 -13.49 6.69 38.46
C PRO A 417 -13.61 7.26 37.03
N PRO A 418 -13.82 8.58 36.87
CA PRO A 418 -13.73 9.23 35.57
C PRO A 418 -12.26 9.26 35.10
N PHE A 419 -12.02 8.82 33.86
CA PHE A 419 -10.71 8.90 33.22
C PHE A 419 -10.67 10.13 32.32
N GLY A 420 -9.95 11.17 32.73
CA GLY A 420 -9.91 12.48 32.07
C GLY A 420 -10.69 13.56 32.84
N LEU A 421 -11.09 14.62 32.14
CA LEU A 421 -11.74 15.81 32.74
C LEU A 421 -13.22 15.88 32.36
N GLU A 422 -14.07 16.01 33.38
CA GLU A 422 -15.51 16.19 33.19
C GLU A 422 -15.79 17.52 32.47
N GLY A 423 -16.27 17.43 31.22
CA GLY A 423 -16.68 18.57 30.39
C GLY A 423 -18.18 18.83 30.41
N ALA A 424 -18.63 19.78 29.57
CA ALA A 424 -20.02 20.26 29.57
C ALA A 424 -21.04 19.32 28.88
N LYS A 425 -20.64 18.56 27.85
CA LYS A 425 -21.53 17.59 27.18
C LYS A 425 -21.19 16.18 27.64
N SER A 426 -22.20 15.46 28.13
CA SER A 426 -22.12 14.07 28.59
C SER A 426 -23.17 13.21 27.91
N VAL A 427 -22.78 12.03 27.44
CA VAL A 427 -23.66 11.04 26.83
C VAL A 427 -23.36 9.65 27.39
N LEU A 428 -24.42 8.88 27.66
CA LEU A 428 -24.33 7.52 28.15
C LEU A 428 -24.65 6.51 27.03
N LEU A 429 -23.67 5.69 26.66
CA LEU A 429 -23.85 4.56 25.77
C LEU A 429 -24.28 3.34 26.58
N LYS A 430 -25.54 2.92 26.41
CA LYS A 430 -26.09 1.72 27.03
C LYS A 430 -27.22 1.11 26.19
N GLU A 431 -27.46 -0.17 26.37
CA GLU A 431 -28.65 -0.87 25.90
C GLU A 431 -29.13 -1.78 27.04
N ASP A 432 -30.39 -1.64 27.46
CA ASP A 432 -30.90 -2.36 28.63
C ASP A 432 -30.84 -3.89 28.39
N GLY A 433 -30.42 -4.63 29.42
CA GLY A 433 -30.24 -6.09 29.33
C GLY A 433 -29.04 -6.57 28.50
N HIS A 434 -28.15 -5.67 28.09
CA HIS A 434 -26.95 -6.00 27.32
C HIS A 434 -25.65 -5.66 28.08
N LYS A 435 -24.57 -6.35 27.70
CA LYS A 435 -23.20 -6.04 28.10
C LYS A 435 -22.42 -5.50 26.90
N VAL A 436 -21.43 -4.65 27.16
CA VAL A 436 -20.48 -4.19 26.14
C VAL A 436 -19.49 -5.31 25.83
N VAL A 437 -19.30 -5.55 24.55
CA VAL A 437 -18.44 -6.63 24.02
C VAL A 437 -17.41 -6.13 23.01
N GLY A 438 -17.37 -4.83 22.73
CA GLY A 438 -16.48 -4.27 21.75
C GLY A 438 -16.54 -2.76 21.76
N PHE A 439 -15.51 -2.11 21.22
CA PHE A 439 -15.43 -0.67 21.11
C PHE A 439 -15.11 -0.27 19.68
N HIS A 440 -15.61 0.89 19.26
CA HIS A 440 -15.30 1.53 17.99
C HIS A 440 -15.28 3.05 18.17
N GLY A 441 -14.80 3.81 17.20
CA GLY A 441 -14.71 5.25 17.35
C GLY A 441 -13.87 5.91 16.28
N LYS A 442 -13.33 7.10 16.60
CA LYS A 442 -12.38 7.84 15.76
C LYS A 442 -11.26 8.42 16.61
N ALA A 443 -10.03 8.31 16.12
CA ALA A 443 -8.84 8.84 16.78
C ALA A 443 -7.96 9.57 15.76
N GLY A 444 -7.51 10.78 16.09
CA GLY A 444 -6.53 11.53 15.34
C GLY A 444 -5.10 11.11 15.71
N ALA A 445 -4.12 11.82 15.14
CA ALA A 445 -2.71 11.57 15.43
C ALA A 445 -2.35 11.81 16.91
N ASP A 446 -3.08 12.70 17.60
CA ASP A 446 -2.77 13.11 18.97
C ASP A 446 -3.93 12.91 19.96
N ILE A 447 -5.17 12.71 19.50
CA ILE A 447 -6.34 12.76 20.37
C ILE A 447 -7.46 11.81 19.98
N LEU A 448 -8.25 11.37 20.97
CA LEU A 448 -9.44 10.57 20.75
C LEU A 448 -10.63 11.50 20.47
N HIS A 449 -11.28 11.34 19.31
CA HIS A 449 -12.39 12.19 18.91
C HIS A 449 -13.74 11.56 19.19
N GLN A 450 -13.86 10.25 18.99
CA GLN A 450 -15.16 9.57 19.07
C GLN A 450 -15.01 8.19 19.72
N VAL A 451 -16.01 7.79 20.51
CA VAL A 451 -16.12 6.44 21.09
C VAL A 451 -17.55 5.93 20.97
N GLY A 452 -17.67 4.66 20.60
CA GLY A 452 -18.89 3.87 20.45
C GLY A 452 -18.67 2.45 20.95
N VAL A 453 -19.75 1.69 21.11
CA VAL A 453 -19.70 0.34 21.68
C VAL A 453 -20.48 -0.67 20.85
N HIS A 454 -20.03 -1.92 20.89
CA HIS A 454 -20.82 -3.09 20.52
C HIS A 454 -21.43 -3.70 21.78
N VAL A 455 -22.72 -4.04 21.74
CA VAL A 455 -23.45 -4.61 22.86
C VAL A 455 -24.04 -5.97 22.51
N LYS A 456 -24.07 -6.89 23.47
CA LYS A 456 -24.65 -8.24 23.31
C LYS A 456 -25.56 -8.54 24.50
N ALA A 457 -26.69 -9.18 24.25
CA ALA A 457 -27.64 -9.52 25.31
C ALA A 457 -26.96 -10.36 26.40
N ILE A 458 -27.27 -10.06 27.66
CA ILE A 458 -26.78 -10.82 28.79
C ILE A 458 -27.60 -12.10 28.85
N SER A 459 -26.97 -13.24 28.55
CA SER A 459 -27.58 -14.55 28.78
C SER A 459 -27.81 -14.74 30.28
N LYS A 460 -29.07 -15.01 30.64
CA LYS A 460 -29.52 -15.25 32.02
C LYS A 460 -28.98 -16.54 32.60
#